data_AF-A0AAW9IVX2-F1
#
_entry.id   AF-A0AAW9IVX2-F1
#
_cell.length_a   1.000
_cell.length_b   1.000
_cell.length_c   1.000
_cell.angle_alpha   90.00
_cell.angle_beta   90.00
_cell.angle_gamma   90.00
#
_symmetry.space_group_name_H-M   'P 1'
#
loop_
_entity.id
_entity.type
_entity.pdbx_description
1 polymer ?
#
loop_
_entity_poly.entity_id
_entity_poly.type
_entity_poly.pdbx_seq_one_letter_code
_entity_poly.pdbx_strand_id
1 'polypeptide(L)'
;EYIKSTGDYSILDEEVPYLEDEPLRDGEDERYTIVNQSRKNGSIYEHCLKAIDKGLRFGKHNIPLMGSGDWNDGMSTVGNKGEGESVWVGWFLYKILDGFKEICNYRKDNEKEEEYNTFQSFIQENLEKNAWDGGWYRRAYFDDGKPLGSRENDECKIDAIAQSWSIISNAGKSTRVKEAMEAVDKHLVDKDKGLIKLLAPPFDKSTLEPG
;
A
#
# COMPACT_ATOMS: atom_id res chain seq x y z
N GLU A 1 2.63 -0.48 17.10
CA GLU A 1 3.77 -1.10 17.82
C GLU A 1 4.17 -0.34 19.07
N TYR A 2 4.37 1.00 18.99
CA TYR A 2 4.64 1.86 20.15
C TYR A 2 3.71 1.56 21.34
N ILE A 3 2.40 1.75 21.17
CA ILE A 3 1.39 1.49 22.21
C ILE A 3 1.47 0.07 22.77
N LYS A 4 1.66 -0.95 21.92
CA LYS A 4 1.79 -2.35 22.35
C LYS A 4 3.03 -2.58 23.22
N SER A 5 4.10 -1.82 22.99
CA SER A 5 5.38 -1.97 23.70
C SER A 5 5.44 -1.17 24.98
N THR A 6 4.79 0.01 25.01
CA THR A 6 4.86 0.96 26.12
C THR A 6 3.62 0.92 27.02
N GLY A 7 2.48 0.46 26.51
CA GLY A 7 1.17 0.63 27.15
C GLY A 7 0.67 2.08 27.18
N ASP A 8 1.38 3.01 26.52
CA ASP A 8 1.03 4.41 26.51
C ASP A 8 -0.05 4.71 25.47
N TYR A 9 -1.30 4.66 25.90
CA TYR A 9 -2.45 5.09 25.10
C TYR A 9 -2.70 6.60 25.18
N SER A 10 -2.05 7.33 26.10
CA SER A 10 -2.25 8.77 26.25
C SER A 10 -1.70 9.56 25.05
N ILE A 11 -0.72 8.99 24.34
CA ILE A 11 -0.23 9.50 23.05
C ILE A 11 -1.36 9.79 22.06
N LEU A 12 -2.47 9.04 22.11
CA LEU A 12 -3.61 9.20 21.20
C LEU A 12 -4.40 10.49 21.46
N ASP A 13 -4.30 11.04 22.67
CA ASP A 13 -4.97 12.26 23.12
C ASP A 13 -4.10 13.52 22.97
N GLU A 14 -2.82 13.37 22.59
CA GLU A 14 -1.93 14.50 22.37
C GLU A 14 -2.42 15.34 21.18
N GLU A 15 -2.63 16.63 21.44
CA GLU A 15 -3.13 17.60 20.47
C GLU A 15 -1.97 18.25 19.70
N VAL A 16 -1.98 18.09 18.38
CA VAL A 16 -0.96 18.67 17.50
C VAL A 16 -1.58 19.40 16.31
N PRO A 17 -0.96 20.51 15.85
CA PRO A 17 -1.47 21.26 14.71
C PRO A 17 -1.36 20.45 13.41
N TYR A 18 -2.34 20.61 12.53
CA TYR A 18 -2.22 20.17 11.13
C TYR A 18 -1.23 21.07 10.37
N LEU A 19 -0.78 20.59 9.20
CA LEU A 19 -0.08 21.41 8.23
C LEU A 19 -1.08 21.95 7.21
N GLU A 20 -0.82 23.14 6.67
CA GLU A 20 -1.67 23.80 5.69
C GLU A 20 -0.83 24.30 4.51
N ASP A 21 -1.27 23.93 3.31
CA ASP A 21 -0.72 24.36 2.04
C ASP A 21 -1.82 24.37 0.97
N GLU A 22 -1.56 25.05 -0.14
CA GLU A 22 -2.42 25.06 -1.31
C GLU A 22 -2.47 23.66 -1.94
N PRO A 23 -3.65 23.17 -2.36
CA PRO A 23 -3.75 21.93 -3.12
C PRO A 23 -2.79 21.89 -4.32
N LEU A 24 -2.39 20.68 -4.71
CA LEU A 24 -1.63 20.48 -5.94
C LEU A 24 -2.44 20.99 -7.13
N ARG A 25 -1.76 21.66 -8.05
CA ARG A 25 -2.37 22.16 -9.29
C ARG A 25 -2.61 21.00 -10.25
N ASP A 26 -3.43 21.26 -11.27
CA ASP A 26 -3.59 20.29 -12.35
C ASP A 26 -2.24 20.02 -13.04
N GLY A 27 -1.89 18.74 -13.20
CA GLY A 27 -0.59 18.29 -13.69
C GLY A 27 0.58 18.40 -12.71
N GLU A 28 0.34 18.74 -11.43
CA GLU A 28 1.36 18.71 -10.38
C GLU A 28 1.21 17.42 -9.55
N ASP A 29 2.13 16.48 -9.75
CA ASP A 29 2.09 15.16 -9.10
C ASP A 29 2.55 15.21 -7.63
N GLU A 30 3.48 16.10 -7.31
CA GLU A 30 4.03 16.32 -5.97
C GLU A 30 4.61 17.73 -5.83
N ARG A 31 4.72 18.21 -4.58
CA ARG A 31 5.34 19.51 -4.26
C ARG A 31 6.23 19.39 -3.04
N TYR A 32 7.53 19.64 -3.22
CA TYR A 32 8.48 19.74 -2.12
C TYR A 32 8.61 21.20 -1.67
N THR A 33 8.00 21.54 -0.53
CA THR A 33 8.01 22.91 0.02
C THR A 33 8.01 22.91 1.55
N ILE A 34 8.36 24.06 2.13
CA ILE A 34 8.18 24.31 3.56
C ILE A 34 6.72 24.72 3.77
N VAL A 35 5.97 23.90 4.50
CA VAL A 35 4.56 24.14 4.82
C VAL A 35 4.40 24.78 6.19
N ASN A 36 3.37 25.61 6.34
CA ASN A 36 3.08 26.29 7.60
C ASN A 36 2.20 25.41 8.50
N GLN A 37 2.30 25.63 9.81
CA GLN A 37 1.33 25.08 10.76
C GLN A 37 -0.03 25.75 10.56
N SER A 38 -1.07 24.94 10.49
CA SER A 38 -2.45 25.41 10.49
C SER A 38 -2.85 25.88 11.89
N ARG A 39 -3.93 26.67 11.96
CA ARG A 39 -4.62 26.98 13.22
C ARG A 39 -5.52 25.84 13.70
N LYS A 40 -5.73 24.82 12.87
CA LYS A 40 -6.50 23.63 13.21
C LYS A 40 -5.59 22.64 13.93
N ASN A 41 -6.08 22.12 15.05
CA ASN A 41 -5.46 21.04 15.80
C ASN A 41 -6.31 19.79 15.71
N GLY A 42 -5.71 18.66 16.00
CA GLY A 42 -6.40 17.42 16.29
C GLY A 42 -5.52 16.53 17.14
N SER A 43 -6.17 15.62 17.86
CA SER A 43 -5.52 14.55 18.58
C SER A 43 -4.76 13.63 17.61
N ILE A 44 -3.70 12.97 18.07
CA ILE A 44 -2.98 11.97 17.25
C ILE A 44 -3.94 10.91 16.71
N TYR A 45 -4.97 10.53 17.48
CA TYR A 45 -6.02 9.63 17.00
C TYR A 45 -6.72 10.16 15.74
N GLU A 46 -7.16 11.42 15.74
CA GLU A 46 -7.83 12.04 14.59
C GLU A 46 -6.90 12.19 13.38
N HIS A 47 -5.62 12.49 13.60
CA HIS A 47 -4.61 12.51 12.54
C HIS A 47 -4.47 11.13 11.88
N CYS A 48 -4.41 10.07 12.69
CA CYS A 48 -4.36 8.70 12.17
C CYS A 48 -5.62 8.33 11.37
N LEU A 49 -6.82 8.66 11.88
CA LEU A 49 -8.08 8.42 11.16
C LEU A 49 -8.07 9.12 9.79
N LYS A 50 -7.68 10.40 9.73
CA LYS A 50 -7.60 11.14 8.47
C LYS A 50 -6.58 10.56 7.50
N ALA A 51 -5.44 10.08 8.00
CA ALA A 51 -4.41 9.45 7.17
C ALA A 51 -4.91 8.12 6.58
N ILE A 52 -5.60 7.30 7.37
CA ILE A 52 -6.20 6.04 6.90
C ILE A 52 -7.29 6.35 5.88
N ASP A 53 -8.23 7.24 6.21
CA ASP A 53 -9.36 7.61 5.34
C ASP A 53 -8.85 8.17 3.99
N LYS A 54 -7.71 8.89 3.98
CA LYS A 54 -7.06 9.36 2.75
C LYS A 54 -6.56 8.21 1.86
N GLY A 55 -6.10 7.11 2.46
CA GLY A 55 -5.63 5.91 1.76
C GLY A 55 -6.76 4.98 1.28
N LEU A 56 -7.96 5.09 1.83
CA LEU A 56 -9.14 4.30 1.44
C LEU A 56 -9.79 4.81 0.15
N ARG A 57 -8.98 4.96 -0.90
CA ARG A 57 -9.41 5.32 -2.26
C ARG A 57 -9.02 4.21 -3.21
N PHE A 58 -9.96 3.77 -4.04
CA PHE A 58 -9.81 2.57 -4.85
C PHE A 58 -9.99 2.88 -6.34
N GLY A 59 -9.24 2.18 -7.18
CA GLY A 59 -9.35 2.27 -8.63
C GLY A 59 -10.36 1.28 -9.21
N LYS A 60 -10.24 1.03 -10.51
CA LYS A 60 -11.20 0.24 -11.31
C LYS A 60 -11.28 -1.23 -10.90
N HIS A 61 -10.22 -1.80 -10.34
CA HIS A 61 -10.19 -3.16 -9.82
C HIS A 61 -10.50 -3.22 -8.32
N ASN A 62 -10.98 -2.12 -7.74
CA ASN A 62 -11.20 -1.97 -6.31
C ASN A 62 -9.92 -2.21 -5.48
N ILE A 63 -8.76 -1.92 -6.06
CA ILE A 63 -7.47 -1.96 -5.36
C ILE A 63 -7.10 -0.52 -4.99
N PRO A 64 -6.43 -0.27 -3.85
CA PRO A 64 -6.04 1.08 -3.47
C PRO A 64 -5.24 1.80 -4.55
N LEU A 65 -5.56 3.07 -4.75
CA LEU A 65 -4.86 3.93 -5.71
C LEU A 65 -3.39 4.08 -5.29
N MET A 66 -2.50 4.01 -6.28
CA MET A 66 -1.07 4.21 -6.09
C MET A 66 -0.71 5.70 -6.03
N GLY A 67 -1.38 6.54 -6.84
CA GLY A 67 -0.96 7.92 -7.02
C GLY A 67 0.41 8.02 -7.70
N SER A 68 1.16 9.07 -7.38
CA SER A 68 2.48 9.37 -7.95
C SER A 68 3.64 8.65 -7.24
N GLY A 69 3.36 7.59 -6.48
CA GLY A 69 4.38 6.78 -5.82
C GLY A 69 3.82 5.95 -4.67
N ASP A 70 4.55 4.91 -4.29
CA ASP A 70 4.28 4.16 -3.07
C ASP A 70 5.58 3.95 -2.28
N TRP A 71 5.91 2.76 -1.78
CA TRP A 71 7.22 2.53 -1.15
C TRP A 71 8.39 2.65 -2.15
N ASN A 72 8.15 2.38 -3.44
CA ASN A 72 9.18 2.52 -4.47
C ASN A 72 9.01 3.87 -5.19
N ASP A 73 9.81 4.87 -4.79
CA ASP A 73 9.81 6.22 -5.38
C ASP A 73 10.07 6.21 -6.89
N GLY A 74 10.76 5.19 -7.42
CA GLY A 74 11.00 5.02 -8.86
C GLY A 74 9.78 4.53 -9.64
N MET A 75 8.62 4.33 -8.99
CA MET A 75 7.36 3.96 -9.63
C MET A 75 6.37 5.14 -9.66
N SER A 76 6.85 6.34 -9.99
CA SER A 76 6.09 7.59 -9.89
C SER A 76 5.03 7.80 -10.98
N THR A 77 5.13 7.15 -12.13
CA THR A 77 4.19 7.27 -13.26
C THR A 77 3.22 6.10 -13.40
N VAL A 78 3.15 5.22 -12.39
CA VAL A 78 2.19 4.11 -12.39
C VAL A 78 0.76 4.61 -12.24
N GLY A 79 0.52 5.56 -11.33
CA GLY A 79 -0.82 6.05 -11.02
C GLY A 79 -0.94 7.57 -10.92
N ASN A 80 -0.01 8.32 -11.54
CA ASN A 80 0.01 9.78 -11.42
C ASN A 80 -1.18 10.46 -12.11
N LYS A 81 -1.93 9.77 -12.98
CA LYS A 81 -3.21 10.28 -13.51
C LYS A 81 -4.41 9.91 -12.65
N GLY A 82 -4.18 9.32 -11.47
CA GLY A 82 -5.20 9.08 -10.44
C GLY A 82 -6.01 7.79 -10.61
N GLU A 83 -5.61 6.91 -11.54
CA GLU A 83 -6.32 5.68 -11.87
C GLU A 83 -5.50 4.42 -11.54
N GLY A 84 -4.16 4.53 -11.49
CA GLY A 84 -3.27 3.42 -11.18
C GLY A 84 -3.43 2.91 -9.75
N GLU A 85 -3.23 1.61 -9.56
CA GLU A 85 -3.56 0.88 -8.33
C GLU A 85 -2.34 0.10 -7.82
N SER A 86 -2.12 0.06 -6.50
CA SER A 86 -0.99 -0.64 -5.88
C SER A 86 -1.46 -1.82 -5.02
N VAL A 87 -1.01 -3.02 -5.40
CA VAL A 87 -1.26 -4.25 -4.64
C VAL A 87 -0.55 -4.21 -3.29
N TRP A 88 0.65 -3.63 -3.26
CA TRP A 88 1.40 -3.42 -2.02
C TRP A 88 0.66 -2.50 -1.05
N VAL A 89 0.15 -1.35 -1.52
CA VAL A 89 -0.66 -0.44 -0.69
C VAL A 89 -1.89 -1.17 -0.17
N GLY A 90 -2.51 -2.03 -0.98
CA GLY A 90 -3.57 -2.96 -0.55
C GLY A 90 -3.21 -3.76 0.70
N TRP A 91 -2.12 -4.53 0.65
CA TRP A 91 -1.69 -5.32 1.80
C TRP A 91 -1.28 -4.46 2.99
N PHE A 92 -0.66 -3.32 2.74
CA PHE A 92 -0.23 -2.40 3.78
C PHE A 92 -1.44 -1.79 4.51
N LEU A 93 -2.44 -1.30 3.78
CA LEU A 93 -3.68 -0.80 4.35
C LEU A 93 -4.42 -1.87 5.13
N TYR A 94 -4.52 -3.10 4.62
CA TYR A 94 -5.10 -4.20 5.40
C TYR A 94 -4.41 -4.36 6.76
N LYS A 95 -3.06 -4.33 6.78
CA LYS A 95 -2.29 -4.45 8.02
C LYS A 95 -2.50 -3.28 8.98
N ILE A 96 -2.60 -2.06 8.45
CA ILE A 96 -2.92 -0.85 9.23
C ILE A 96 -4.29 -1.00 9.87
N LEU A 97 -5.33 -1.32 9.08
CA LEU A 97 -6.69 -1.50 9.57
C LEU A 97 -6.75 -2.59 10.64
N ASP A 98 -6.04 -3.70 10.45
CA ASP A 98 -5.98 -4.78 11.41
C ASP A 98 -5.48 -4.32 12.80
N GLY A 99 -4.38 -3.57 12.81
CA GLY A 99 -3.84 -3.01 14.04
C GLY A 99 -4.67 -1.86 14.62
N PHE A 100 -5.32 -1.07 13.78
CA PHE A 100 -6.06 0.12 14.21
C PHE A 100 -7.43 -0.21 14.81
N LYS A 101 -8.04 -1.35 14.45
CA LYS A 101 -9.26 -1.84 15.13
C LYS A 101 -9.06 -2.00 16.64
N GLU A 102 -7.90 -2.49 17.09
CA GLU A 102 -7.58 -2.57 18.52
C GLU A 102 -7.58 -1.18 19.19
N ILE A 103 -7.14 -0.15 18.46
CA ILE A 103 -7.14 1.24 18.92
C ILE A 103 -8.57 1.79 18.96
N CYS A 104 -9.39 1.56 17.92
CA CYS A 104 -10.80 1.95 17.90
C CYS A 104 -11.58 1.32 19.06
N ASN A 105 -11.40 0.01 19.31
CA ASN A 105 -12.01 -0.68 20.44
C ASN A 105 -11.58 -0.07 21.79
N TYR A 106 -10.29 0.24 21.99
CA TYR A 106 -9.82 0.95 23.19
C TYR A 106 -10.52 2.31 23.36
N ARG A 107 -10.68 3.06 22.27
CA ARG A 107 -11.40 4.35 22.24
C ARG A 107 -12.91 4.21 22.36
N LYS A 108 -13.45 2.98 22.29
CA LYS A 108 -14.88 2.67 22.18
C LYS A 108 -15.53 3.33 20.96
N ASP A 109 -14.75 3.48 19.89
CA ASP A 109 -15.18 4.00 18.61
C ASP A 109 -15.66 2.85 17.72
N ASN A 110 -16.84 2.33 18.07
CA ASN A 110 -17.40 1.14 17.44
C ASN A 110 -17.76 1.38 15.96
N GLU A 111 -18.10 2.63 15.59
CA GLU A 111 -18.42 3.00 14.22
C GLU A 111 -17.19 2.83 13.32
N LYS A 112 -16.05 3.39 13.73
CA LYS A 112 -14.79 3.23 12.97
C LYS A 112 -14.28 1.80 12.97
N GLU A 113 -14.46 1.07 14.07
CA GLU A 113 -14.11 -0.35 14.11
C GLU A 113 -14.90 -1.16 13.06
N GLU A 114 -16.22 -0.95 12.96
CA GLU A 114 -17.07 -1.64 11.98
C GLU A 114 -16.75 -1.22 10.53
N GLU A 115 -16.51 0.07 10.31
CA GLU A 115 -16.06 0.60 9.01
C GLU A 115 -14.74 -0.08 8.57
N TYR A 116 -13.76 -0.17 9.47
CA TYR A 116 -12.46 -0.79 9.17
C TYR A 116 -12.55 -2.30 8.98
N ASN A 117 -13.44 -3.01 9.68
CA ASN A 117 -13.73 -4.42 9.40
C ASN A 117 -14.29 -4.61 7.98
N THR A 118 -15.18 -3.72 7.55
CA THR A 118 -15.77 -3.74 6.21
C THR A 118 -14.69 -3.51 5.14
N PHE A 119 -13.87 -2.46 5.30
CA PHE A 119 -12.78 -2.19 4.35
C PHE A 119 -11.72 -3.29 4.31
N GLN A 120 -11.38 -3.88 5.45
CA GLN A 120 -10.39 -4.96 5.51
C GLN A 120 -10.87 -6.18 4.70
N SER A 121 -12.15 -6.55 4.84
CA SER A 121 -12.76 -7.63 4.05
C SER A 121 -12.79 -7.28 2.56
N PHE A 122 -13.21 -6.06 2.23
CA PHE A 122 -13.26 -5.55 0.85
C PHE A 122 -11.89 -5.55 0.17
N ILE A 123 -10.85 -5.07 0.86
CA ILE A 123 -9.47 -5.04 0.35
C ILE A 123 -8.98 -6.46 0.07
N GLN A 124 -9.13 -7.37 1.04
CA GLN A 124 -8.66 -8.75 0.89
C GLN A 124 -9.35 -9.45 -0.28
N GLU A 125 -10.68 -9.34 -0.39
CA GLU A 125 -11.43 -9.95 -1.49
C GLU A 125 -10.94 -9.44 -2.84
N ASN A 126 -10.78 -8.13 -3.01
CA ASN A 126 -10.39 -7.55 -4.29
C ASN A 126 -8.92 -7.79 -4.64
N LEU A 127 -8.01 -7.85 -3.67
CA LEU A 127 -6.62 -8.26 -3.93
C LEU A 127 -6.55 -9.73 -4.34
N GLU A 128 -7.25 -10.62 -3.64
CA GLU A 128 -7.29 -12.04 -4.02
C GLU A 128 -7.95 -12.25 -5.38
N LYS A 129 -9.00 -11.49 -5.70
CA LYS A 129 -9.72 -11.62 -6.96
C LYS A 129 -8.95 -11.04 -8.13
N ASN A 130 -8.41 -9.83 -7.97
CA ASN A 130 -7.91 -9.03 -9.08
C ASN A 130 -6.38 -8.99 -9.12
N ALA A 131 -5.66 -9.11 -8.00
CA ALA A 131 -4.19 -9.04 -8.03
C ALA A 131 -3.51 -10.40 -8.25
N TRP A 132 -4.19 -11.53 -8.05
CA TRP A 132 -3.58 -12.84 -8.27
C TRP A 132 -3.34 -13.09 -9.76
N ASP A 133 -2.09 -13.33 -10.12
CA ASP A 133 -1.71 -13.53 -11.51
C ASP A 133 -1.68 -15.01 -11.91
N GLY A 134 -1.78 -15.96 -10.96
CA GLY A 134 -1.74 -17.41 -11.23
C GLY A 134 -0.43 -18.09 -10.82
N GLY A 135 0.31 -17.50 -9.87
CA GLY A 135 1.60 -17.99 -9.38
C GLY A 135 2.23 -17.03 -8.36
N TRP A 136 2.01 -15.73 -8.56
CA TRP A 136 2.31 -14.66 -7.61
C TRP A 136 1.26 -13.54 -7.77
N TYR A 137 1.29 -12.54 -6.88
CA TYR A 137 0.46 -11.35 -6.98
C TYR A 137 1.13 -10.31 -7.88
N ARG A 138 0.34 -9.62 -8.70
CA ARG A 138 0.78 -8.46 -9.47
C ARG A 138 1.37 -7.39 -8.55
N ARG A 139 2.23 -6.54 -9.10
CA ARG A 139 2.80 -5.40 -8.37
C ARG A 139 1.81 -4.23 -8.30
N ALA A 140 1.20 -3.92 -9.44
CA ALA A 140 0.33 -2.76 -9.61
C ALA A 140 -0.47 -2.86 -10.92
N TYR A 141 -1.37 -1.91 -11.12
CA TYR A 141 -1.98 -1.56 -12.39
C TYR A 141 -1.62 -0.12 -12.75
N PHE A 142 -1.22 0.11 -14.00
CA PHE A 142 -1.06 1.46 -14.54
C PHE A 142 -2.42 2.17 -14.66
N ASP A 143 -2.41 3.49 -14.83
CA ASP A 143 -3.61 4.29 -15.09
C ASP A 143 -4.47 3.77 -16.27
N ASP A 144 -3.84 3.18 -17.29
CA ASP A 144 -4.51 2.59 -18.45
C ASP A 144 -5.02 1.16 -18.22
N GLY A 145 -4.82 0.61 -17.02
CA GLY A 145 -5.22 -0.73 -16.62
C GLY A 145 -4.25 -1.84 -17.00
N LYS A 146 -3.10 -1.54 -17.64
CA LYS A 146 -2.08 -2.55 -17.89
C LYS A 146 -1.47 -3.03 -16.56
N PRO A 147 -1.22 -4.35 -16.41
CA PRO A 147 -0.61 -4.87 -15.19
C PRO A 147 0.90 -4.64 -15.17
N LEU A 148 1.44 -4.43 -13.97
CA LEU A 148 2.87 -4.43 -13.64
C LEU A 148 3.17 -5.57 -12.66
N GLY A 149 4.36 -6.17 -12.70
CA GLY A 149 4.68 -7.31 -11.82
C GLY A 149 3.92 -8.58 -12.22
N SER A 150 3.61 -8.73 -13.51
CA SER A 150 2.78 -9.79 -14.08
C SER A 150 3.61 -10.75 -14.94
N ARG A 151 3.15 -12.00 -15.07
CA ARG A 151 3.69 -12.98 -16.03
C ARG A 151 3.67 -12.48 -17.47
N GLU A 152 2.79 -11.53 -17.76
CA GLU A 152 2.59 -10.92 -19.08
C GLU A 152 3.65 -9.85 -19.41
N ASN A 153 4.39 -9.34 -18.40
CA ASN A 153 5.43 -8.36 -18.62
C ASN A 153 6.72 -9.04 -19.07
N ASP A 154 7.55 -8.40 -19.90
CA ASP A 154 8.87 -8.95 -20.27
C ASP A 154 9.92 -8.70 -19.18
N GLU A 155 9.85 -7.51 -18.57
CA GLU A 155 10.68 -7.03 -17.46
C GLU A 155 9.80 -6.76 -16.25
N CYS A 156 10.37 -6.76 -15.04
CA CYS A 156 9.63 -6.69 -13.79
C CYS A 156 8.46 -7.70 -13.76
N LYS A 157 8.74 -8.95 -14.12
CA LYS A 157 7.75 -10.04 -14.12
C LYS A 157 7.24 -10.33 -12.72
N ILE A 158 8.12 -10.23 -11.74
CA ILE A 158 7.81 -10.44 -10.33
C ILE A 158 8.56 -9.40 -9.49
N ASP A 159 7.85 -8.86 -8.51
CA ASP A 159 8.36 -7.92 -7.51
C ASP A 159 8.12 -8.51 -6.12
N ALA A 160 9.17 -8.53 -5.29
CA ALA A 160 9.18 -9.13 -3.97
C ALA A 160 8.22 -8.45 -2.99
N ILE A 161 7.94 -7.15 -3.15
CA ILE A 161 7.25 -6.36 -2.12
C ILE A 161 5.79 -6.78 -1.99
N ALA A 162 5.08 -6.97 -3.11
CA ALA A 162 3.70 -7.42 -3.10
C ALA A 162 3.58 -8.84 -2.51
N GLN A 163 4.56 -9.71 -2.77
CA GLN A 163 4.55 -11.09 -2.26
C GLN A 163 4.83 -11.11 -0.76
N SER A 164 5.87 -10.39 -0.32
CA SER A 164 6.27 -10.33 1.08
C SER A 164 5.14 -9.77 1.94
N TRP A 165 4.46 -8.73 1.46
CA TRP A 165 3.36 -8.10 2.17
C TRP A 165 2.06 -8.91 2.16
N SER A 166 1.86 -9.81 1.19
CA SER A 166 0.76 -10.78 1.25
C SER A 166 0.86 -11.68 2.49
N ILE A 167 2.09 -11.94 2.98
CA ILE A 167 2.35 -12.68 4.23
C ILE A 167 2.31 -11.77 5.44
N ILE A 168 3.05 -10.65 5.42
CA ILE A 168 3.19 -9.75 6.57
C ILE A 168 1.83 -9.20 7.03
N SER A 169 0.93 -8.96 6.09
CA SER A 169 -0.44 -8.53 6.36
C SER A 169 -1.30 -9.61 7.02
N ASN A 170 -0.93 -10.90 6.93
CA ASN A 170 -1.75 -12.07 7.23
C ASN A 170 -3.07 -12.14 6.43
N ALA A 171 -3.17 -11.37 5.35
CA ALA A 171 -4.39 -11.28 4.53
C ALA A 171 -4.36 -12.21 3.32
N GLY A 172 -3.18 -12.53 2.80
CA GLY A 172 -3.04 -13.38 1.62
C GLY A 172 -3.55 -14.80 1.89
N LYS A 173 -4.24 -15.38 0.92
CA LYS A 173 -4.71 -16.77 1.00
C LYS A 173 -3.52 -17.70 1.15
N SER A 174 -3.51 -18.51 2.21
CA SER A 174 -2.37 -19.34 2.62
C SER A 174 -1.74 -20.18 1.49
N THR A 175 -2.56 -20.77 0.61
CA THR A 175 -2.09 -21.54 -0.54
C THR A 175 -1.35 -20.68 -1.57
N ARG A 176 -1.86 -19.47 -1.84
CA ARG A 176 -1.29 -18.51 -2.81
C ARG A 176 -0.07 -17.81 -2.26
N VAL A 177 -0.10 -17.45 -0.99
CA VAL A 177 1.05 -16.94 -0.22
C VAL A 177 2.25 -17.88 -0.35
N LYS A 178 2.03 -19.18 -0.14
CA LYS A 178 3.09 -20.19 -0.25
C LYS A 178 3.65 -20.23 -1.68
N GLU A 179 2.77 -20.31 -2.67
CA GLU A 179 3.15 -20.33 -4.09
C GLU A 179 3.90 -19.06 -4.52
N ALA A 180 3.45 -17.89 -4.06
CA ALA A 180 4.11 -16.60 -4.31
C ALA A 180 5.53 -16.55 -3.72
N MET A 181 5.75 -17.10 -2.52
CA MET A 181 7.09 -17.14 -1.93
C MET A 181 8.00 -18.19 -2.56
N GLU A 182 7.44 -19.30 -3.06
CA GLU A 182 8.19 -20.23 -3.90
C GLU A 182 8.63 -19.55 -5.21
N ALA A 183 7.79 -18.68 -5.79
CA ALA A 183 8.17 -17.85 -6.92
C ALA A 183 9.26 -16.82 -6.55
N VAL A 184 9.20 -16.19 -5.38
CA VAL A 184 10.27 -15.31 -4.88
C VAL A 184 11.59 -16.07 -4.74
N ASP A 185 11.62 -17.25 -4.09
CA ASP A 185 12.87 -18.05 -3.97
C ASP A 185 13.42 -18.42 -5.34
N LYS A 186 12.55 -18.82 -6.27
CA LYS A 186 12.96 -19.24 -7.60
C LYS A 186 13.51 -18.10 -8.46
N HIS A 187 12.88 -16.93 -8.42
CA HIS A 187 13.14 -15.85 -9.38
C HIS A 187 14.01 -14.71 -8.82
N LEU A 188 13.95 -14.47 -7.52
CA LEU A 188 14.55 -13.30 -6.89
C LEU A 188 15.71 -13.64 -5.97
N VAL A 189 15.81 -14.86 -5.45
CA VAL A 189 16.93 -15.29 -4.60
C VAL A 189 18.09 -15.80 -5.45
N ASP A 190 19.22 -15.10 -5.38
CA ASP A 190 20.50 -15.48 -5.98
C ASP A 190 21.41 -16.01 -4.87
N LYS A 191 21.38 -17.32 -4.65
CA LYS A 191 22.09 -18.00 -3.54
C LYS A 191 23.61 -17.89 -3.68
N ASP A 192 24.12 -17.94 -4.91
CA ASP A 192 25.55 -17.84 -5.20
C ASP A 192 26.09 -16.45 -4.85
N LYS A 193 25.26 -15.40 -5.01
CA LYS A 193 25.62 -14.02 -4.66
C LYS A 193 25.13 -13.58 -3.28
N GLY A 194 24.39 -14.41 -2.56
CA GLY A 194 23.76 -14.04 -1.29
C GLY A 194 22.80 -12.85 -1.41
N LEU A 195 22.12 -12.70 -2.55
CA LEU A 195 21.28 -11.54 -2.87
C LEU A 195 19.81 -11.94 -2.98
N ILE A 196 18.91 -11.11 -2.46
CA ILE A 196 17.49 -11.13 -2.80
C ILE A 196 17.19 -9.89 -3.64
N LYS A 197 16.80 -10.10 -4.89
CA LYS A 197 16.45 -9.02 -5.82
C LYS A 197 15.08 -8.46 -5.44
N LEU A 198 14.91 -7.15 -5.53
CA LEU A 198 13.59 -6.54 -5.32
C LEU A 198 12.61 -6.94 -6.43
N LEU A 199 13.07 -6.96 -7.68
CA LEU A 199 12.27 -7.35 -8.83
C LEU A 199 13.15 -8.01 -9.89
N ALA A 200 12.54 -8.80 -10.78
CA ALA A 200 13.24 -9.41 -11.91
C ALA A 200 12.33 -9.74 -13.09
N PRO A 201 12.85 -9.70 -14.34
CA PRO A 201 14.11 -9.03 -14.73
C PRO A 201 14.09 -7.52 -14.42
N PRO A 202 15.25 -6.84 -14.32
CA PRO A 202 15.26 -5.39 -14.18
C PRO A 202 14.70 -4.72 -15.43
N PHE A 203 14.23 -3.49 -15.30
CA PHE A 203 13.87 -2.67 -16.44
C PHE A 203 15.11 -2.27 -17.26
N ASP A 204 15.01 -2.34 -18.58
CA ASP A 204 16.04 -1.93 -19.56
C ASP A 204 15.39 -1.42 -20.86
N LYS A 205 14.49 -2.21 -21.46
CA LYS A 205 13.90 -1.92 -22.79
C LYS A 205 12.37 -1.98 -22.82
N SER A 206 11.74 -2.28 -21.69
CA SER A 206 10.28 -2.31 -21.57
C SER A 206 9.66 -0.99 -22.03
N THR A 207 8.49 -1.08 -22.67
CA THR A 207 7.65 0.10 -22.99
C THR A 207 6.80 0.54 -21.78
N LEU A 208 6.82 -0.23 -20.69
CA LEU A 208 6.21 0.16 -19.43
C LEU A 208 7.20 1.07 -18.70
N GLU A 209 6.81 2.32 -18.51
CA GLU A 209 7.56 3.37 -17.83
C GLU A 209 6.92 3.58 -16.45
N PRO A 210 7.37 2.87 -15.40
CA PRO A 210 6.83 3.04 -14.06
C PRO A 210 7.28 4.35 -13.40
N GLY A 211 8.36 4.98 -13.87
CA GLY A 211 8.88 6.27 -13.40
C GLY A 211 10.15 6.65 -14.13
#